data_AF-A0A942FR13-F1
#
_entry.id   AF-A0A942FR13-F1
#
_cell.length_a   1.000
_cell.length_b   1.000
_cell.length_c   1.000
_cell.angle_alpha   90.00
_cell.angle_beta   90.00
_cell.angle_gamma   90.00
#
_symmetry.space_group_name_H-M   'P 1'
#
loop_
_entity.id
_entity.type
_entity.pdbx_description
1 polymer ?
#
loop_
_entity_poly.entity_id
_entity_poly.type
_entity_poly.pdbx_seq_one_letter_code
_entity_poly.pdbx_strand_id
1 'polypeptide(L)'
;MGRIFSLPLFTLIVFALSFFTNISIAQPLFEVERESFCREVRDHEPQHPFSDIAEVRKGEGLFLWMEIKAGERALTMLEGKGELPVYHAWASEIGVIDLINIGITKQRWLEQADAIRNEVIRRGFFTWRTQSYKRNLKEGRWYVSVLDANKKPVKKSGSGTEVFRPEIVVKFLP
;
A
#
# COMPACT_ATOMS: atom_id res chain seq x y z
N MET A 1 57.31 61.12 16.77
CA MET A 1 55.91 61.56 16.88
C MET A 1 55.02 60.45 16.31
N GLY A 2 54.34 59.72 17.19
CA GLY A 2 53.49 58.60 16.82
C GLY A 2 52.02 58.93 17.05
N ARG A 3 51.17 58.33 16.21
CA ARG A 3 49.97 57.54 16.54
C ARG A 3 49.04 57.56 15.32
N ILE A 4 49.08 56.47 14.55
CA ILE A 4 48.05 56.09 13.60
C ILE A 4 46.99 55.36 14.41
N PHE A 5 45.76 55.88 14.42
CA PHE A 5 44.63 55.22 15.06
C PHE A 5 44.13 54.10 14.15
N SER A 6 44.32 52.86 14.62
CA SER A 6 43.75 51.65 14.04
C SER A 6 42.28 51.52 14.45
N LEU A 7 41.38 51.46 13.47
CA LEU A 7 39.98 51.08 13.66
C LEU A 7 39.87 49.60 14.08
N PRO A 8 38.98 49.21 15.01
CA PRO A 8 38.73 47.81 15.31
C PRO A 8 37.82 47.19 14.24
N LEU A 9 38.34 46.16 13.58
CA LEU A 9 37.62 45.28 12.66
C LEU A 9 36.69 44.37 13.50
N PHE A 10 35.41 44.74 13.65
CA PHE A 10 34.42 43.84 14.22
C PHE A 10 34.05 42.76 13.19
N THR A 11 34.68 41.60 13.29
CA THR A 11 34.35 40.43 12.48
C THR A 11 33.06 39.79 12.99
N LEU A 12 31.95 40.03 12.30
CA LEU A 12 30.66 39.39 12.56
C LEU A 12 30.70 37.96 12.01
N ILE A 13 30.99 36.96 12.86
CA ILE A 13 30.87 35.55 12.50
C ILE A 13 29.38 35.17 12.54
N VAL A 14 28.73 35.22 11.39
CA VAL A 14 27.38 34.65 11.20
C VAL A 14 27.56 33.14 10.96
N PHE A 15 27.41 32.35 12.02
CA PHE A 15 27.33 30.90 11.94
C PHE A 15 25.94 30.53 11.37
N ALA A 16 25.82 30.53 10.04
CA ALA A 16 24.66 29.99 9.35
C ALA A 16 24.72 28.46 9.40
N LEU A 17 24.29 27.87 10.52
CA LEU A 17 23.89 26.47 10.58
C LEU A 17 22.59 26.31 9.79
N SER A 18 22.72 26.22 8.47
CA SER A 18 21.66 25.72 7.61
C SER A 18 21.50 24.23 7.90
N PHE A 19 20.68 23.92 8.91
CA PHE A 19 20.09 22.59 9.05
C PHE A 19 19.21 22.35 7.83
N PHE A 20 19.79 21.80 6.76
CA PHE A 20 19.03 21.08 5.76
C PHE A 20 18.45 19.86 6.45
N THR A 21 17.31 20.04 7.12
CA THR A 21 16.42 18.95 7.43
C THR A 21 15.93 18.43 6.08
N ASN A 22 16.64 17.44 5.55
CA ASN A 22 16.07 16.55 4.54
C ASN A 22 14.87 15.89 5.23
N ILE A 23 13.69 16.50 5.09
CA ILE A 23 12.42 15.86 5.41
C ILE A 23 12.29 14.75 4.37
N SER A 24 12.95 13.62 4.62
CA SER A 24 12.75 12.39 3.87
C SER A 24 11.33 11.95 4.19
N ILE A 25 10.38 12.35 3.34
CA ILE A 25 9.06 11.74 3.32
C ILE A 25 9.32 10.29 2.93
N ALA A 26 9.34 9.41 3.92
CA ALA A 26 9.61 8.01 3.71
C ALA A 26 8.64 7.48 2.66
N GLN A 27 9.17 7.05 1.51
CA GLN A 27 8.34 6.49 0.44
C GLN A 27 7.51 5.33 0.98
N PRO A 28 6.23 5.23 0.56
CA PRO A 28 5.36 4.14 1.00
C PRO A 28 6.00 2.79 0.63
N LEU A 29 5.76 1.78 1.47
CA LEU A 29 6.33 0.45 1.27
C LEU A 29 5.84 -0.18 -0.04
N PHE A 30 4.60 0.11 -0.41
CA PHE A 30 3.99 -0.26 -1.67
C PHE A 30 2.85 0.71 -1.99
N GLU A 31 2.41 0.66 -3.24
CA GLU A 31 1.28 1.42 -3.77
C GLU A 31 0.31 0.47 -4.47
N VAL A 32 -0.97 0.79 -4.44
CA VAL A 32 -1.99 0.07 -5.19
C VAL A 32 -2.11 0.72 -6.56
N GLU A 33 -1.83 -0.03 -7.63
CA GLU A 33 -1.91 0.48 -9.01
C GLU A 33 -3.30 0.25 -9.61
N ARG A 34 -3.91 -0.89 -9.30
CA ARG A 34 -5.26 -1.25 -9.75
C ARG A 34 -6.00 -2.01 -8.65
N GLU A 35 -7.30 -1.84 -8.61
CA GLU A 35 -8.21 -2.54 -7.74
C GLU A 35 -9.52 -2.86 -8.47
N SER A 36 -10.18 -3.94 -8.07
CA SER A 36 -11.51 -4.26 -8.56
C SER A 36 -12.24 -5.19 -7.59
N PHE A 37 -13.46 -4.80 -7.23
CA PHE A 37 -14.41 -5.78 -6.74
C PHE A 37 -14.93 -6.59 -7.92
N CYS A 38 -14.91 -7.92 -7.83
CA CYS A 38 -15.29 -8.78 -8.94
C CYS A 38 -15.91 -10.09 -8.46
N ARG A 39 -16.68 -10.74 -9.34
CA ARG A 39 -17.33 -12.02 -9.03
C ARG A 39 -16.35 -13.19 -9.07
N GLU A 40 -15.38 -13.15 -9.98
CA GLU A 40 -14.42 -14.22 -10.21
C GLU A 40 -13.03 -13.63 -10.48
N VAL A 41 -11.98 -14.40 -10.21
CA VAL A 41 -10.63 -14.11 -10.72
C VAL A 41 -10.16 -15.31 -11.51
N ARG A 42 -9.73 -15.06 -12.75
CA ARG A 42 -9.24 -16.08 -13.70
C ARG A 42 -7.93 -15.59 -14.30
N ASP A 43 -6.94 -16.48 -14.40
CA ASP A 43 -5.60 -16.16 -14.91
C ASP A 43 -4.97 -14.93 -14.24
N HIS A 44 -5.22 -14.80 -12.93
CA HIS A 44 -4.78 -13.68 -12.09
C HIS A 44 -5.39 -12.30 -12.42
N GLU A 45 -6.45 -12.22 -13.23
CA GLU A 45 -7.17 -10.99 -13.56
C GLU A 45 -8.64 -11.04 -13.11
N PRO A 46 -9.23 -9.89 -12.70
CA PRO A 46 -10.61 -9.84 -12.25
C PRO A 46 -11.56 -10.06 -13.42
N GLN A 47 -12.59 -10.88 -13.19
CA GLN A 47 -13.63 -11.21 -14.16
C GLN A 47 -14.98 -10.75 -13.62
N HIS A 48 -15.79 -10.14 -14.50
CA HIS A 48 -17.08 -9.54 -14.14
C HIS A 48 -16.92 -8.52 -12.99
N PRO A 49 -16.18 -7.43 -13.23
CA PRO A 49 -15.98 -6.39 -12.21
C PRO A 49 -17.30 -5.72 -11.86
N PHE A 50 -17.47 -5.41 -10.59
CA PHE A 50 -18.51 -4.52 -10.09
C PHE A 50 -17.97 -3.09 -10.12
N SER A 51 -18.85 -2.12 -10.41
CA SER A 51 -18.52 -0.69 -10.25
C SER A 51 -18.73 -0.28 -8.80
N ASP A 52 -19.98 0.02 -8.43
CA ASP A 52 -20.35 0.57 -7.12
C ASP A 52 -21.32 -0.34 -6.34
N ILE A 53 -22.08 -1.15 -7.09
CA ILE A 53 -23.09 -2.05 -6.55
C ILE A 53 -22.78 -3.47 -7.01
N ALA A 54 -22.67 -4.38 -6.05
CA ALA A 54 -22.56 -5.81 -6.28
C ALA A 54 -23.92 -6.48 -6.08
N GLU A 55 -24.60 -6.77 -7.19
CA GLU A 55 -25.80 -7.59 -7.21
C GLU A 55 -25.41 -9.07 -7.22
N VAL A 56 -25.65 -9.75 -6.09
CA VAL A 56 -25.20 -11.13 -5.86
C VAL A 56 -26.32 -11.98 -5.27
N ARG A 57 -26.25 -13.30 -5.44
CA ARG A 57 -27.21 -14.19 -4.78
C ARG A 57 -26.89 -14.30 -3.30
N LYS A 58 -27.90 -14.56 -2.47
CA LYS A 58 -27.68 -14.82 -1.04
C LYS A 58 -26.74 -16.02 -0.85
N GLY A 59 -25.65 -15.80 -0.11
CA GLY A 59 -24.61 -16.81 0.12
C GLY A 59 -23.47 -16.80 -0.90
N GLU A 60 -23.64 -16.11 -2.03
CA GLU A 60 -22.54 -15.81 -2.95
C GLU A 60 -21.54 -14.84 -2.27
N GLY A 61 -20.28 -14.98 -2.62
CA GLY A 61 -19.22 -14.08 -2.17
C GLY A 61 -18.62 -13.31 -3.33
N LEU A 62 -17.83 -12.30 -3.01
CA LEU A 62 -17.11 -11.49 -3.98
C LEU A 62 -15.64 -11.39 -3.63
N PHE A 63 -14.83 -11.12 -4.63
CA PHE A 63 -13.41 -10.85 -4.49
C PHE A 63 -13.17 -9.35 -4.42
N LEU A 64 -12.22 -8.94 -3.59
CA LEU A 64 -11.44 -7.74 -3.88
C LEU A 64 -10.11 -8.20 -4.47
N TRP A 65 -9.90 -7.87 -5.74
CA TRP A 65 -8.65 -8.09 -6.47
C TRP A 65 -7.83 -6.80 -6.52
N MET A 66 -6.51 -6.92 -6.46
CA MET A 66 -5.59 -5.79 -6.52
C MET A 66 -4.28 -6.14 -7.26
N GLU A 67 -3.74 -5.14 -7.95
CA GLU A 67 -2.36 -5.10 -8.44
C GLU A 67 -1.57 -4.10 -7.61
N ILE A 68 -0.50 -4.58 -6.98
CA ILE A 68 0.32 -3.83 -6.05
C ILE A 68 1.70 -3.63 -6.65
N LYS A 69 2.23 -2.42 -6.53
CA LYS A 69 3.59 -2.03 -6.91
C LYS A 69 4.43 -1.76 -5.69
N ALA A 70 5.66 -2.27 -5.67
CA ALA A 70 6.59 -2.08 -4.58
C ALA A 70 8.03 -1.91 -5.06
N GLY A 71 8.77 -1.03 -4.38
CA GLY A 71 10.14 -0.66 -4.73
C GLY A 71 11.20 -1.36 -3.87
N GLU A 72 12.43 -0.81 -3.91
CA GLU A 72 13.60 -1.34 -3.20
C GLU A 72 13.37 -1.58 -1.71
N ARG A 73 12.66 -0.67 -1.03
CA ARG A 73 12.37 -0.81 0.41
C ARG A 73 11.58 -2.10 0.73
N ALA A 74 10.65 -2.49 -0.14
CA ALA A 74 9.91 -3.74 0.02
C ALA A 74 10.78 -4.95 -0.29
N LEU A 75 11.66 -4.85 -1.28
CA LEU A 75 12.64 -5.89 -1.57
C LEU A 75 13.56 -6.13 -0.36
N THR A 76 14.10 -5.07 0.26
CA THR A 76 14.91 -5.21 1.49
C THR A 76 14.13 -5.91 2.61
N MET A 77 12.83 -5.62 2.75
CA MET A 77 11.99 -6.31 3.72
C MET A 77 11.77 -7.79 3.38
N LEU A 78 11.54 -8.11 2.10
CA LEU A 78 11.42 -9.49 1.62
C LEU A 78 12.71 -10.27 1.87
N GLU A 79 13.87 -9.69 1.58
CA GLU A 79 15.17 -10.33 1.80
C GLU A 79 15.46 -10.54 3.29
N GLY A 80 15.11 -9.57 4.13
CA GLY A 80 15.34 -9.66 5.58
C GLY A 80 14.36 -10.58 6.32
N LYS A 81 13.10 -10.66 5.87
CA LYS A 81 12.04 -11.39 6.59
C LYS A 81 11.57 -12.67 5.90
N GLY A 82 11.88 -12.82 4.61
CA GLY A 82 11.39 -13.88 3.75
C GLY A 82 9.92 -13.75 3.36
N GLU A 83 9.24 -12.67 3.76
CA GLU A 83 7.83 -12.43 3.45
C GLU A 83 7.50 -10.94 3.52
N LEU A 84 6.41 -10.55 2.86
CA LEU A 84 5.87 -9.19 2.90
C LEU A 84 4.37 -9.25 3.20
N PRO A 85 3.98 -9.32 4.48
CA PRO A 85 2.58 -9.37 4.87
C PRO A 85 1.86 -8.07 4.48
N VAL A 86 0.69 -8.23 3.86
CA VAL A 86 -0.26 -7.16 3.54
C VAL A 86 -1.63 -7.71 3.89
N TYR A 87 -2.54 -6.90 4.44
CA TYR A 87 -3.83 -7.41 4.89
C TYR A 87 -5.00 -6.69 4.24
N HIS A 88 -6.02 -7.45 3.87
CA HIS A 88 -7.37 -6.94 3.65
C HIS A 88 -8.16 -7.08 4.94
N ALA A 89 -8.56 -5.95 5.51
CA ALA A 89 -9.49 -5.88 6.63
C ALA A 89 -10.90 -5.56 6.09
N TRP A 90 -11.74 -6.58 5.98
CA TRP A 90 -13.12 -6.44 5.55
C TRP A 90 -13.98 -5.92 6.69
N ALA A 91 -14.71 -4.85 6.43
CA ALA A 91 -15.62 -4.23 7.36
C ALA A 91 -16.98 -3.98 6.71
N SER A 92 -18.02 -4.02 7.54
CA SER A 92 -19.33 -3.47 7.22
C SER A 92 -19.63 -2.33 8.19
N GLU A 93 -20.80 -1.72 8.10
CA GLU A 93 -21.22 -0.65 9.03
C GLU A 93 -21.21 -1.08 10.51
N ILE A 94 -21.34 -2.38 10.79
CA ILE A 94 -21.26 -2.93 12.16
C ILE A 94 -19.83 -3.17 12.66
N GLY A 95 -18.80 -3.03 11.81
CA GLY A 95 -17.39 -3.18 12.18
C GLY A 95 -16.59 -4.13 11.29
N VAL A 96 -15.32 -4.35 11.68
CA VAL A 96 -14.39 -5.27 11.02
C VAL A 96 -14.80 -6.71 11.31
N ILE A 97 -14.89 -7.51 10.25
CA ILE A 97 -15.37 -8.89 10.32
C ILE A 97 -14.24 -9.87 10.03
N ASP A 98 -13.41 -9.60 9.02
CA ASP A 98 -12.30 -10.49 8.63
C ASP A 98 -11.01 -9.73 8.39
N LEU A 99 -9.88 -10.37 8.70
CA LEU A 99 -8.53 -9.90 8.39
C LEU A 99 -7.79 -11.00 7.62
N ILE A 100 -7.50 -10.75 6.34
CA ILE A 100 -6.94 -11.76 5.42
C ILE A 100 -5.56 -11.29 4.94
N ASN A 101 -4.52 -12.11 5.12
CA ASN A 101 -3.19 -11.81 4.57
C ASN A 101 -3.19 -12.08 3.05
N ILE A 102 -2.95 -11.01 2.29
CA ILE A 102 -2.89 -10.97 0.82
C ILE A 102 -1.46 -10.66 0.31
N GLY A 103 -0.49 -10.60 1.20
CA GLY A 103 0.90 -10.29 0.89
C GLY A 103 1.67 -11.44 0.23
N ILE A 104 2.98 -11.24 0.05
CA ILE A 104 3.88 -12.28 -0.44
C ILE A 104 4.25 -13.16 0.76
N THR A 105 3.87 -14.44 0.69
CA THR A 105 4.19 -15.45 1.71
C THR A 105 5.62 -15.96 1.57
N LYS A 106 6.14 -16.62 2.60
CA LYS A 106 7.45 -17.27 2.57
C LYS A 106 7.62 -18.22 1.39
N GLN A 107 6.59 -19.03 1.11
CA GLN A 107 6.62 -19.97 0.00
C GLN A 107 6.74 -19.23 -1.34
N ARG A 108 5.90 -18.22 -1.60
CA ARG A 108 5.97 -17.45 -2.83
C ARG A 108 7.30 -16.72 -2.98
N TRP A 109 7.85 -16.20 -1.89
CA TRP A 109 9.17 -15.58 -1.90
C TRP A 109 10.25 -16.58 -2.32
N LEU A 110 10.28 -17.78 -1.74
CA LEU A 110 11.24 -18.83 -2.11
C LEU A 110 11.14 -19.21 -3.59
N GLU A 111 9.93 -19.24 -4.15
CA GLU A 111 9.69 -19.59 -5.55
C GLU A 111 10.06 -18.47 -6.53
N GLN A 112 9.96 -17.20 -6.12
CA GLN A 112 9.99 -16.04 -7.03
C GLN A 112 11.08 -15.01 -6.74
N ALA A 113 11.93 -15.24 -5.73
CA ALA A 113 12.91 -14.25 -5.26
C ALA A 113 13.76 -13.67 -6.40
N ASP A 114 14.31 -14.51 -7.27
CA ASP A 114 15.18 -14.07 -8.36
C ASP A 114 14.42 -13.26 -9.41
N ALA A 115 13.18 -13.63 -9.73
CA ALA A 115 12.34 -12.87 -10.64
C ALA A 115 12.02 -11.48 -10.07
N ILE A 116 11.69 -11.40 -8.78
CA ILE A 116 11.41 -10.14 -8.09
C ILE A 116 12.67 -9.25 -8.07
N ARG A 117 13.84 -9.80 -7.72
CA ARG A 117 15.11 -9.05 -7.74
C ARG A 117 15.41 -8.48 -9.12
N ASN A 118 15.27 -9.30 -10.16
CA ASN A 118 15.54 -8.89 -11.54
C ASN A 118 14.58 -7.78 -11.99
N GLU A 119 13.30 -7.83 -11.61
CA GLU A 119 12.35 -6.73 -11.89
C GLU A 119 12.77 -5.42 -11.22
N VAL A 120 13.18 -5.47 -9.94
CA VAL A 120 13.64 -4.29 -9.22
C VAL A 120 14.91 -3.72 -9.84
N ILE A 121 15.89 -4.55 -10.19
CA ILE A 121 17.12 -4.09 -10.87
C ILE A 121 16.77 -3.42 -12.21
N ARG A 122 15.83 -3.99 -12.97
CA ARG A 122 15.47 -3.52 -14.31
C ARG A 122 14.63 -2.24 -14.29
N ARG A 123 13.69 -2.12 -13.36
CA ARG A 123 12.62 -1.08 -13.39
C ARG A 123 12.61 -0.18 -12.16
N GLY A 124 13.35 -0.52 -11.10
CA GLY A 124 13.29 0.11 -9.78
C GLY A 124 12.13 -0.38 -8.92
N PHE A 125 11.28 -1.27 -9.42
CA PHE A 125 10.11 -1.80 -8.72
C PHE A 125 9.68 -3.15 -9.29
N PHE A 126 8.85 -3.87 -8.54
CA PHE A 126 8.13 -5.05 -8.99
C PHE A 126 6.63 -4.88 -8.75
N THR A 127 5.82 -5.64 -9.47
CA THR A 127 4.37 -5.70 -9.26
C THR A 127 3.92 -7.13 -8.97
N TRP A 128 2.85 -7.28 -8.21
CA TRP A 128 2.17 -8.56 -8.06
C TRP A 128 0.66 -8.37 -7.94
N ARG A 129 -0.07 -9.42 -8.34
CA ARG A 129 -1.52 -9.47 -8.25
C ARG A 129 -1.93 -10.33 -7.08
N THR A 130 -2.95 -9.89 -6.37
CA THR A 130 -3.46 -10.57 -5.19
C THR A 130 -4.95 -10.33 -5.02
N GLN A 131 -5.56 -11.10 -4.14
CA GLN A 131 -7.00 -11.02 -3.89
C GLN A 131 -7.35 -11.49 -2.49
N SER A 132 -8.49 -11.05 -1.98
CA SER A 132 -9.18 -11.76 -0.91
C SER A 132 -10.63 -11.97 -1.27
N TYR A 133 -11.20 -13.07 -0.77
CA TYR A 133 -12.57 -13.48 -1.03
C TYR A 133 -13.40 -13.33 0.23
N LYS A 134 -14.58 -12.73 0.12
CA LYS A 134 -15.53 -12.63 1.22
C LYS A 134 -16.86 -13.27 0.84
N ARG A 135 -17.21 -14.33 1.59
CA ARG A 135 -18.52 -14.99 1.54
C ARG A 135 -19.44 -14.52 2.67
N ASN A 136 -20.72 -14.90 2.57
CA ASN A 136 -21.74 -14.61 3.59
C ASN A 136 -21.87 -13.11 3.90
N LEU A 137 -21.69 -12.28 2.87
CA LEU A 137 -21.96 -10.86 2.94
C LEU A 137 -23.42 -10.64 3.32
N LYS A 138 -23.70 -9.49 3.92
CA LYS A 138 -25.07 -8.99 4.13
C LYS A 138 -25.27 -7.83 3.17
N GLU A 139 -26.53 -7.53 2.86
CA GLU A 139 -26.84 -6.32 2.12
C GLU A 139 -26.35 -5.08 2.88
N GLY A 140 -26.00 -4.06 2.13
CA GLY A 140 -25.47 -2.81 2.67
C GLY A 140 -24.03 -2.53 2.23
N ARG A 141 -23.44 -1.53 2.84
CA ARG A 141 -22.12 -1.02 2.47
C ARG A 141 -21.00 -1.81 3.13
N TRP A 142 -20.01 -2.16 2.32
CA TRP A 142 -18.80 -2.84 2.73
C TRP A 142 -17.57 -2.01 2.37
N TYR A 143 -16.55 -2.13 3.20
CA TYR A 143 -15.28 -1.44 3.06
C TYR A 143 -14.15 -2.44 3.22
N VAL A 144 -13.06 -2.21 2.50
CA VAL A 144 -11.83 -2.97 2.73
C VAL A 144 -10.70 -2.00 3.03
N SER A 145 -10.13 -2.10 4.23
CA SER A 145 -8.89 -1.39 4.53
C SER A 145 -7.70 -2.26 4.16
N VAL A 146 -6.79 -1.70 3.37
CA VAL A 146 -5.53 -2.34 3.03
C VAL A 146 -4.49 -1.93 4.06
N LEU A 147 -3.89 -2.91 4.75
CA LEU A 147 -2.97 -2.67 5.84
C LEU A 147 -1.57 -3.21 5.51
N ASP A 148 -0.54 -2.51 5.95
CA ASP A 148 0.84 -2.96 5.87
C ASP A 148 1.16 -4.08 6.88
N ALA A 149 2.42 -4.55 6.88
CA ALA A 149 2.90 -5.57 7.81
C ALA A 149 2.77 -5.17 9.30
N ASN A 150 2.69 -3.88 9.61
CA ASN A 150 2.47 -3.35 10.96
C ASN A 150 0.98 -3.06 11.25
N LYS A 151 0.07 -3.54 10.39
CA LYS A 151 -1.37 -3.31 10.45
C LYS A 151 -1.76 -1.83 10.35
N LYS A 152 -0.90 -0.99 9.75
CA LYS A 152 -1.21 0.42 9.50
C LYS A 152 -1.91 0.57 8.14
N PRO A 153 -2.94 1.42 8.03
CA PRO A 153 -3.59 1.67 6.76
C PRO A 153 -2.64 2.23 5.71
N VAL A 154 -2.73 1.69 4.51
CA VAL A 154 -2.02 2.17 3.33
C VAL A 154 -2.71 3.45 2.84
N LYS A 155 -1.91 4.39 2.35
CA LYS A 155 -2.42 5.64 1.79
C LYS A 155 -2.64 5.51 0.30
N LYS A 156 -3.60 6.25 -0.25
CA LYS A 156 -3.81 6.37 -1.68
C LYS A 156 -2.58 7.04 -2.31
N SER A 157 -2.12 6.49 -3.44
CA SER A 157 -0.94 7.05 -4.14
C SER A 157 -1.19 8.52 -4.50
N GLY A 158 -0.17 9.36 -4.33
CA GLY A 158 -0.24 10.81 -4.58
C GLY A 158 -1.05 11.65 -3.59
N SER A 159 -1.89 11.05 -2.73
CA SER A 159 -2.79 11.80 -1.84
C SER A 159 -2.12 12.26 -0.53
N GLY A 160 -1.03 11.59 -0.10
CA GLY A 160 -0.23 11.95 1.07
C GLY A 160 -0.92 11.77 2.43
N THR A 161 -2.24 11.84 2.50
CA THR A 161 -3.06 11.80 3.74
C THR A 161 -4.26 10.86 3.64
N GLU A 162 -4.86 10.69 2.45
CA GLU A 162 -6.04 9.84 2.27
C GLU A 162 -5.68 8.36 2.41
N VAL A 163 -6.45 7.64 3.22
CA VAL A 163 -6.33 6.19 3.37
C VAL A 163 -6.96 5.51 2.16
N PHE A 164 -6.24 4.54 1.59
CA PHE A 164 -6.80 3.69 0.55
C PHE A 164 -7.80 2.71 1.16
N ARG A 165 -9.09 2.92 0.86
CA ARG A 165 -10.19 2.11 1.38
C ARG A 165 -11.26 1.92 0.28
N PRO A 166 -11.13 0.90 -0.58
CA PRO A 166 -12.18 0.54 -1.52
C PRO A 166 -13.50 0.23 -0.81
N GLU A 167 -14.60 0.60 -1.44
CA GLU A 167 -15.96 0.35 -0.94
C GLU A 167 -16.86 -0.23 -2.02
N ILE A 168 -17.89 -0.97 -1.60
CA ILE A 168 -18.92 -1.54 -2.47
C ILE A 168 -20.23 -1.66 -1.71
N VAL A 169 -21.36 -1.45 -2.40
CA VAL A 169 -22.69 -1.73 -1.86
C VAL A 169 -23.15 -3.12 -2.33
N VAL A 170 -23.44 -4.02 -1.40
CA VAL A 170 -23.97 -5.36 -1.71
C VAL A 170 -25.49 -5.30 -1.70
N LYS A 171 -26.12 -5.83 -2.75
CA LYS A 171 -27.57 -6.06 -2.85
C LYS A 171 -27.85 -7.49 -3.26
N PHE A 172 -28.86 -8.09 -2.66
CA PHE A 172 -29.27 -9.42 -3.07
C PHE A 172 -30.23 -9.40 -4.24
N LEU A 173 -29.96 -10.28 -5.20
CA LEU A 173 -30.94 -10.59 -6.23
C LEU A 173 -32.16 -11.26 -5.55
N PRO A 174 -33.38 -10.92 -6.01
CA PRO A 174 -34.62 -11.49 -5.47
C PRO A 174 -34.72 -13.01 -5.66
#